data_AF-A0A2D4F077-F1
#
_entry.id   AF-A0A2D4F077-F1
#
_cell.length_a   1.000
_cell.length_b   1.000
_cell.length_c   1.000
_cell.angle_alpha   90.00
_cell.angle_beta   90.00
_cell.angle_gamma   90.00
#
_symmetry.space_group_name_H-M   'P 1'
#
loop_
_entity.id
_entity.type
_entity.pdbx_description
1 polymer ?
#
loop_
_entity_poly.entity_id
_entity_poly.type
_entity_poly.pdbx_seq_one_letter_code
_entity_poly.pdbx_strand_id
1 'polypeptide(L)'
;MDIIYKITRDEPLVYKDKELQTLKQVPKKVRKQRKDYKFLTTQLIQKNIIFRWLILEGLLVTWQEKRIKIDNVDKAQDLYEQIGGTVEESSSKEELETGSQEEQQQQDTGD
;
A
#
# COMPACT_ATOMS: atom_id res chain seq x y z
N MET A 1 -7.97 9.35 16.40
CA MET A 1 -8.30 9.75 15.01
C MET A 1 -7.36 10.89 14.61
N ASP A 2 -6.70 10.77 13.46
CA ASP A 2 -5.71 11.73 12.99
C ASP A 2 -6.41 12.80 12.13
N ILE A 3 -6.88 13.87 12.77
CA ILE A 3 -7.78 14.87 12.17
C ILE A 3 -7.10 15.61 11.01
N ILE A 4 -5.81 15.92 11.16
CA ILE A 4 -5.02 16.63 10.15
C ILE A 4 -4.95 15.79 8.86
N TYR A 5 -4.69 14.49 8.95
CA TYR A 5 -4.57 13.62 7.78
C TYR A 5 -5.88 13.52 6.98
N LYS A 6 -7.04 13.61 7.66
CA LYS A 6 -8.34 13.64 6.98
C LYS A 6 -8.53 14.94 6.19
N ILE A 7 -8.26 16.07 6.82
CA ILE A 7 -8.40 17.39 6.20
C ILE A 7 -7.49 17.51 4.98
N THR A 8 -6.24 17.05 5.09
CA THR A 8 -5.24 17.13 4.02
C THR A 8 -5.46 16.12 2.87
N ARG A 9 -6.45 15.23 3.00
CA ARG A 9 -6.83 14.28 1.94
C ARG A 9 -7.78 14.92 0.93
N ASP A 10 -8.70 15.74 1.45
CA ASP A 10 -9.75 16.36 0.65
C ASP A 10 -9.31 17.76 0.16
N GLU A 11 -8.46 18.45 0.91
CA GLU A 11 -7.93 19.77 0.54
C GLU A 11 -6.39 19.83 0.61
N PRO A 12 -5.73 20.38 -0.43
CA PRO A 12 -4.29 20.57 -0.43
C PRO A 12 -3.89 21.65 0.58
N LEU A 13 -2.98 21.32 1.50
CA LEU A 13 -2.50 22.26 2.50
C LEU A 13 -1.43 23.16 1.89
N VAL A 14 -1.68 24.47 1.81
CA VAL A 14 -0.71 25.43 1.25
C VAL A 14 -0.06 26.25 2.37
N TYR A 15 1.28 26.33 2.35
CA TYR A 15 2.05 27.20 3.23
C TYR A 15 3.09 27.97 2.42
N LYS A 16 3.06 29.30 2.48
CA LYS A 16 3.97 30.20 1.73
C LYS A 16 4.00 29.85 0.23
N ASP A 17 2.83 29.74 -0.38
CA ASP A 17 2.63 29.40 -1.81
C ASP A 17 3.22 28.04 -2.24
N LYS A 18 3.52 27.16 -1.26
CA LYS A 18 3.96 25.79 -1.49
C LYS A 18 2.93 24.82 -0.95
N GLU A 19 2.55 23.86 -1.78
CA GLU A 19 1.70 22.76 -1.39
C GLU A 19 2.48 21.78 -0.49
N LEU A 20 1.87 21.40 0.62
CA LEU A 20 2.42 20.50 1.63
C LEU A 20 1.71 19.15 1.52
N GLN A 21 2.47 18.10 1.21
CA GLN A 21 1.98 16.74 1.28
C GLN A 21 2.12 16.19 2.70
N THR A 22 1.01 15.88 3.35
CA THR A 22 1.02 15.29 4.70
C THR A 22 1.08 13.77 4.61
N LEU A 23 2.12 13.19 5.20
CA LEU A 23 2.35 11.74 5.23
C LEU A 23 2.25 11.22 6.66
N LYS A 24 1.60 10.07 6.85
CA LYS A 24 1.67 9.35 8.14
C LYS A 24 3.13 9.12 8.52
N GLN A 25 3.44 9.24 9.82
CA GLN A 25 4.75 8.82 10.33
C GLN A 25 4.89 7.31 10.20
N VAL A 26 5.70 6.88 9.24
CA VAL A 26 6.08 5.48 9.05
C VAL A 26 7.55 5.34 9.46
N PRO A 27 7.90 4.38 10.34
CA PRO A 27 9.28 4.15 10.75
C PRO A 27 10.20 3.95 9.54
N LYS A 28 11.43 4.47 9.61
CA LYS A 28 12.40 4.39 8.49
C LYS A 28 12.67 2.94 8.04
N LYS A 29 12.70 1.99 8.97
CA LYS A 29 12.88 0.56 8.69
C LYS A 29 11.77 0.02 7.77
N VAL A 30 10.52 0.36 8.07
CA VAL A 30 9.35 -0.06 7.28
C VAL A 30 9.42 0.57 5.88
N ARG A 31 9.81 1.85 5.76
CA ARG A 31 9.99 2.48 4.45
C ARG A 31 11.05 1.77 3.59
N LYS A 32 12.15 1.31 4.20
CA LYS A 32 13.19 0.55 3.48
C LYS A 32 12.64 -0.78 2.98
N GLN A 33 11.99 -1.55 3.85
CA GLN A 33 11.36 -2.82 3.46
C GLN A 33 10.33 -2.67 2.35
N ARG A 34 9.49 -1.62 2.35
CA ARG A 34 8.53 -1.37 1.27
C ARG A 34 9.20 -1.20 -0.11
N LYS A 35 10.45 -0.72 -0.16
CA LYS A 35 11.21 -0.69 -1.42
C LYS A 35 11.60 -2.08 -1.90
N ASP A 36 11.86 -3.00 -0.98
CA ASP A 36 12.25 -4.38 -1.31
C ASP A 36 11.09 -5.14 -1.98
N TYR A 37 9.83 -4.78 -1.69
CA TYR A 37 8.63 -5.34 -2.33
C TYR A 37 8.24 -4.67 -3.67
N LYS A 38 9.05 -3.72 -4.19
CA LYS A 38 8.69 -2.94 -5.40
C LYS A 38 8.41 -3.83 -6.62
N PHE A 39 9.15 -4.93 -6.76
CA PHE A 39 8.96 -5.89 -7.84
C PHE A 39 7.54 -6.47 -7.84
N LEU A 40 7.05 -6.84 -6.65
CA LEU A 40 5.72 -7.40 -6.47
C LEU A 40 4.64 -6.35 -6.66
N THR A 41 4.80 -5.15 -6.07
CA THR A 41 3.77 -4.10 -6.19
C THR A 41 3.57 -3.66 -7.65
N THR A 42 4.62 -3.66 -8.46
CA THR A 42 4.51 -3.31 -9.88
C THR A 42 3.62 -4.31 -10.62
N GLN A 43 3.79 -5.61 -10.35
CA GLN A 43 2.93 -6.65 -10.92
C GLN A 43 1.49 -6.59 -10.39
N LEU A 44 1.30 -6.34 -9.10
CA LEU A 44 -0.04 -6.22 -8.53
C LEU A 44 -0.82 -5.07 -9.15
N ILE A 45 -0.16 -3.93 -9.39
CA ILE A 45 -0.74 -2.79 -10.10
C ILE A 45 -1.08 -3.17 -11.54
N GLN A 46 -0.13 -3.78 -12.26
CA GLN A 46 -0.33 -4.17 -13.67
C GLN A 46 -1.50 -5.13 -13.86
N LYS A 47 -1.74 -6.03 -12.90
CA LYS A 47 -2.87 -6.98 -12.93
C LYS A 47 -4.13 -6.47 -12.23
N ASN A 48 -4.14 -5.20 -11.83
CA ASN A 48 -5.24 -4.56 -11.12
C ASN A 48 -5.70 -5.34 -9.88
N ILE A 49 -4.74 -5.92 -9.15
CA ILE A 49 -4.97 -6.68 -7.92
C ILE A 49 -4.96 -5.71 -6.73
N ILE A 50 -5.98 -5.81 -5.88
CA ILE A 50 -6.11 -4.96 -4.70
C ILE A 50 -5.10 -5.39 -3.64
N PHE A 51 -4.28 -4.45 -3.18
CA PHE A 51 -3.34 -4.66 -2.08
C PHE A 51 -3.27 -3.47 -1.14
N ARG A 52 -2.76 -3.72 0.06
CA ARG A 52 -2.71 -2.75 1.15
C ARG A 52 -1.50 -2.99 2.04
N TRP A 53 -0.75 -1.92 2.31
CA TRP A 53 0.35 -1.96 3.28
C TRP A 53 -0.17 -2.10 4.70
N LEU A 54 0.54 -2.89 5.51
CA LEU A 54 0.35 -2.94 6.96
C LEU A 54 1.23 -1.85 7.63
N ILE A 55 0.76 -1.30 8.76
CA ILE A 55 1.48 -0.25 9.53
C ILE A 55 2.82 -0.76 10.07
N LEU A 56 2.84 -2.02 10.52
CA LEU A 56 4.02 -2.64 11.12
C LEU A 56 4.95 -3.15 10.01
N GLU A 57 4.78 -4.39 9.57
CA GLU A 57 5.56 -4.98 8.49
C GLU A 57 4.63 -5.85 7.65
N GLY A 58 4.83 -5.82 6.33
CA GLY A 58 4.13 -6.67 5.37
C GLY A 58 3.08 -5.99 4.48
N LEU A 59 2.55 -6.80 3.57
CA LEU A 59 1.61 -6.46 2.52
C LEU A 59 0.41 -7.41 2.61
N LEU A 60 -0.80 -6.87 2.57
CA LEU A 60 -2.02 -7.66 2.45
C LEU A 60 -2.50 -7.57 1.00
N VAL A 61 -2.58 -8.71 0.32
CA VAL A 61 -3.02 -8.81 -1.07
C VAL A 61 -4.36 -9.55 -1.11
N THR A 62 -5.33 -9.05 -1.87
CA THR A 62 -6.58 -9.74 -2.13
C THR A 62 -6.55 -10.29 -3.55
N TRP A 63 -6.33 -11.59 -3.69
CA TRP A 63 -6.19 -12.26 -4.98
C TRP A 63 -7.09 -13.49 -5.02
N GLN A 64 -7.91 -13.61 -6.08
CA GLN A 64 -8.92 -14.69 -6.22
C GLN A 64 -9.83 -14.84 -4.98
N GLU A 65 -10.36 -13.73 -4.46
CA GLU A 65 -11.19 -13.68 -3.24
C GLU A 65 -10.47 -14.16 -1.95
N LYS A 66 -9.18 -14.50 -2.03
CA LYS A 66 -8.35 -14.87 -0.89
C LYS A 66 -7.52 -13.68 -0.42
N ARG A 67 -7.48 -13.50 0.89
CA ARG A 67 -6.62 -12.50 1.55
C ARG A 67 -5.31 -13.16 1.94
N ILE A 68 -4.23 -12.75 1.29
CA ILE A 68 -2.89 -13.29 1.47
C ILE A 68 -2.05 -12.25 2.21
N LYS A 69 -1.51 -12.63 3.37
CA LYS A 69 -0.60 -11.79 4.14
C LYS A 69 0.84 -12.16 3.79
N ILE A 70 1.58 -11.17 3.34
CA ILE A 70 3.00 -11.27 2.99
C ILE A 70 3.77 -10.52 4.06
N ASP A 71 4.50 -11.25 4.88
CA ASP A 71 5.30 -10.72 5.99
C ASP A 71 6.81 -10.73 5.70
N ASN A 72 7.25 -11.53 4.73
CA ASN A 72 8.64 -11.63 4.29
C ASN A 72 8.77 -11.53 2.76
N VAL A 73 10.00 -11.34 2.29
CA VAL A 73 10.32 -11.27 0.86
C VAL A 73 10.14 -12.63 0.18
N ASP A 74 10.38 -13.74 0.89
CA ASP A 74 10.23 -15.10 0.33
C ASP A 74 8.78 -15.37 -0.12
N LYS A 75 7.79 -15.09 0.74
CA LYS A 75 6.36 -15.19 0.37
C LYS A 75 5.96 -14.21 -0.71
N ALA A 76 6.64 -13.06 -0.79
CA ALA A 76 6.40 -12.11 -1.88
C ALA A 76 6.87 -12.67 -3.22
N GLN A 77 8.00 -13.37 -3.22
CA GLN A 77 8.51 -14.07 -4.38
C GLN A 77 7.60 -15.24 -4.78
N ASP A 78 7.17 -16.06 -3.83
CA ASP A 78 6.21 -17.14 -4.08
C ASP A 78 4.93 -16.60 -4.75
N LEU A 79 4.38 -15.49 -4.23
CA LEU A 79 3.20 -14.86 -4.80
C LEU A 79 3.48 -14.27 -6.19
N TYR A 80 4.66 -13.67 -6.39
CA TYR A 80 5.08 -13.14 -7.68
C TYR A 80 5.16 -14.23 -8.76
N GLU A 81 5.70 -15.40 -8.41
CA GLU A 81 5.76 -16.57 -9.28
C GLU A 81 4.34 -17.10 -9.56
N GLN A 82 3.50 -17.21 -8.52
CA GLN A 82 2.14 -17.73 -8.62
C GLN A 82 1.21 -16.86 -9.46
N ILE A 83 1.42 -15.53 -9.43
CA ILE A 83 0.67 -14.59 -10.24
C ILE A 83 1.07 -14.71 -11.73
N GLY A 84 2.20 -15.32 -12.06
CA GLY A 84 2.69 -15.52 -13.43
C GLY A 84 3.94 -14.69 -13.67
N GLY A 85 5.03 -15.04 -12.95
CA GLY A 85 6.31 -14.36 -13.00
C GLY A 85 6.88 -14.27 -14.42
N THR A 86 6.70 -13.12 -15.06
CA THR A 86 7.53 -12.45 -16.09
C THR A 86 6.72 -11.23 -16.54
N VAL A 87 7.20 -10.03 -16.24
CA VAL A 87 6.65 -8.81 -16.86
C VAL A 87 7.37 -8.64 -18.17
N GLU A 88 6.71 -8.99 -19.28
CA GLU A 88 7.06 -8.35 -20.54
C GLU A 88 6.73 -6.85 -20.43
N GLU A 89 7.69 -6.08 -20.92
CA GLU A 89 7.87 -4.66 -20.81
C GLU A 89 6.75 -3.90 -21.53
N SER A 90 5.61 -3.69 -20.87
CA SER A 90 4.60 -2.72 -21.32
C SER A 90 4.54 -1.54 -20.37
N SER A 91 5.47 -0.62 -20.63
CA SER A 91 5.40 0.81 -20.38
C SER A 91 3.96 1.33 -20.33
N SER A 92 3.50 1.79 -19.16
CA SER A 92 2.63 2.97 -19.03
C SER A 92 2.74 3.49 -17.60
N LYS A 93 3.22 4.72 -17.54
CA LYS A 93 3.59 5.50 -16.38
C LYS A 93 2.32 6.03 -15.74
N GLU A 94 1.87 5.41 -14.65
CA GLU A 94 0.76 5.92 -13.85
C GLU A 94 1.23 5.94 -12.39
N GLU A 95 1.49 7.14 -11.88
CA GLU A 95 1.68 7.40 -10.44
C GLU A 95 0.36 7.12 -9.73
N LEU A 96 0.10 5.83 -9.44
CA LEU A 96 -1.07 5.45 -8.69
C LEU A 96 -0.76 5.54 -7.20
N GLU A 97 -1.20 6.65 -6.63
CA GLU A 97 -1.35 6.87 -5.20
C GLU A 97 -2.08 5.68 -4.59
N THR A 98 -1.34 4.86 -3.83
CA THR A 98 -1.96 3.83 -2.98
C THR A 98 -2.64 4.53 -1.82
N GLY A 99 -3.83 5.07 -2.10
CA GLY A 99 -4.74 5.67 -1.15
C GLY A 99 -4.97 4.70 0.00
N SER A 100 -4.40 5.04 1.16
CA SER A 100 -4.46 4.23 2.38
C SER A 100 -5.90 4.02 2.84
N GLN A 101 -6.54 2.92 2.42
CA GLN A 101 -7.86 2.50 2.92
C GLN A 101 -7.72 1.73 4.23
N GLU A 102 -7.26 2.35 5.33
CA GLU A 102 -7.36 1.75 6.70
C GLU A 102 -8.78 1.85 7.19
N GLU A 103 -9.62 0.95 6.69
CA GLU A 103 -10.97 0.72 7.17
C GLU A 103 -10.94 0.12 8.58
N GLN A 104 -11.90 0.61 9.36
CA GLN A 104 -12.08 0.49 10.79
C GLN A 104 -12.24 -0.97 11.23
N GLN A 105 -11.48 -1.41 12.23
CA GLN A 105 -11.98 -2.44 13.13
C GLN A 105 -12.87 -1.73 14.15
N GLN A 106 -14.18 -1.76 13.90
CA GLN A 106 -15.18 -1.56 14.94
C GLN A 106 -15.08 -2.75 15.90
N GLN A 107 -14.70 -2.49 17.16
CA GLN A 107 -15.01 -3.41 18.24
C GLN A 107 -16.45 -3.11 18.65
N ASP A 108 -17.35 -3.94 18.15
CA ASP A 108 -18.62 -4.20 18.80
C ASP A 108 -18.39 -5.27 19.87
N THR A 109 -18.52 -4.89 21.14
CA THR A 109 -18.88 -5.82 22.20
C THR A 109 -19.60 -5.00 23.26
N GLY A 110 -20.92 -5.18 23.33
CA GLY A 110 -21.76 -4.61 24.36
C GLY A 110 -21.54 -5.26 25.73
N ASP A 111 -21.85 -4.48 26.76
CA ASP A 111 -22.93 -4.74 27.73
C ASP A 111 -23.37 -3.40 28.32
#